data_AF-A0A956IIB7-F1
#
_entry.id   AF-A0A956IIB7-F1
#
_cell.length_a   1.000
_cell.length_b   1.000
_cell.length_c   1.000
_cell.angle_alpha   90.00
_cell.angle_beta   90.00
_cell.angle_gamma   90.00
#
_symmetry.space_group_name_H-M   'P 1'
#
loop_
_entity.id
_entity.type
_entity.pdbx_description
1 polymer ?
#
loop_
_entity_poly.entity_id
_entity_poly.type
_entity_poly.pdbx_seq_one_letter_code
_entity_poly.pdbx_strand_id
1 'polypeptide(L)'
;MIWPRSFVVALALPITLGSFACSEDAGSAAASGGGGDGTGGVSAPGGGGAGGGELPTTFGGDRPVTLAVPDDYDPAVPAPLVILLHGYGASGAAQNVYFGLGAEVTARGGLFAAPDGTVDQGDRRFWNATDACCNFYGSTVDDSAYLRGLVDAIGESYSVDPKRVHFVGHSNGGFMSYRMAC
;
A
#
# COMPACT_ATOMS: atom_id res chain seq x y z
N MET A 1 -3.88 -12.50 1.59
CA MET A 1 -4.47 -12.38 2.94
C MET A 1 -5.53 -11.27 2.86
N ILE A 2 -6.73 -11.41 3.46
CA ILE A 2 -7.76 -10.34 3.37
C ILE A 2 -7.52 -9.37 4.53
N TRP A 3 -6.98 -8.18 4.24
CA TRP A 3 -6.70 -7.16 5.25
C TRP A 3 -8.02 -6.54 5.76
N PRO A 4 -8.29 -6.53 7.07
CA PRO A 4 -9.47 -5.87 7.61
C PRO A 4 -9.36 -4.35 7.38
N ARG A 5 -10.51 -3.70 7.13
CA ARG A 5 -10.64 -2.25 6.96
C ARG A 5 -9.89 -1.51 8.06
N SER A 6 -8.75 -0.92 7.72
CA SER A 6 -7.88 -0.19 8.65
C SER A 6 -8.36 1.25 8.80
N PHE A 7 -8.18 1.84 10.00
CA PHE A 7 -8.43 3.26 10.24
C PHE A 7 -7.44 4.10 9.41
N VAL A 8 -7.94 4.75 8.36
CA VAL A 8 -7.19 5.74 7.58
C VAL A 8 -7.26 7.09 8.26
N VAL A 9 -6.13 7.64 8.67
CA VAL A 9 -6.02 9.05 9.09
C VAL A 9 -5.75 9.88 7.83
N ALA A 10 -6.82 10.29 7.16
CA ALA A 10 -6.74 11.32 6.13
C ALA A 10 -6.68 12.69 6.83
N LEU A 11 -5.50 13.30 6.90
CA LEU A 11 -5.40 14.70 7.33
C LEU A 11 -5.83 15.61 6.17
N ALA A 12 -7.14 15.70 5.94
CA ALA A 12 -7.71 16.70 5.05
C ALA A 12 -7.82 18.03 5.81
N LEU A 13 -7.18 19.09 5.31
CA LEU A 13 -7.54 20.46 5.69
C LEU A 13 -9.05 20.65 5.42
N PRO A 14 -9.79 21.34 6.30
CA PRO A 14 -11.24 21.35 6.24
C PRO A 14 -11.74 22.10 5.00
N ILE A 15 -12.04 21.35 3.94
CA ILE A 15 -12.98 21.74 2.91
C ILE A 15 -14.26 20.95 3.22
N THR A 16 -15.34 21.68 3.47
CA THR A 16 -16.68 21.18 3.83
C THR A 16 -17.04 19.85 3.16
N LEU A 17 -17.19 18.79 3.96
CA LEU A 17 -17.56 17.46 3.49
C LEU A 17 -19.00 17.45 2.94
N GLY A 18 -19.13 17.29 1.62
CA GLY A 18 -20.27 16.56 1.06
C GLY A 18 -20.06 15.07 1.33
N SER A 19 -21.12 14.35 1.72
CA SER A 19 -21.07 12.91 1.97
C SER A 19 -20.77 12.15 0.67
N PHE A 20 -19.51 11.79 0.46
CA PHE A 20 -19.13 10.77 -0.52
C PHE A 20 -19.02 9.44 0.21
N ALA A 21 -20.07 8.61 0.09
CA ALA A 21 -20.04 7.23 0.55
C ALA A 21 -19.21 6.38 -0.43
N CYS A 22 -18.44 5.41 0.08
CA CYS A 22 -17.75 4.41 -0.72
C CYS A 22 -18.78 3.71 -1.62
N SER A 23 -18.71 3.91 -2.93
CA SER A 23 -19.49 3.11 -3.87
C SER A 23 -18.66 1.90 -4.27
N GLU A 24 -19.22 0.72 -4.08
CA GLU A 24 -18.63 -0.55 -4.52
C GLU A 24 -18.81 -0.65 -6.04
N ASP A 25 -17.73 -0.55 -6.81
CA ASP A 25 -17.76 -0.91 -8.23
C ASP A 25 -17.90 -2.45 -8.33
N ALA A 26 -19.14 -2.90 -8.50
CA ALA A 26 -19.43 -4.30 -8.79
C ALA A 26 -18.96 -4.64 -10.21
N GLY A 27 -17.71 -5.08 -10.33
CA GLY A 27 -17.21 -5.72 -11.54
C GLY A 27 -18.03 -6.98 -11.85
N SER A 28 -18.76 -6.95 -12.97
CA SER A 28 -19.51 -8.09 -13.49
C SER A 28 -18.56 -9.22 -13.87
N ALA A 29 -18.52 -10.28 -13.05
CA ALA A 29 -17.87 -11.53 -13.40
C ALA A 29 -18.85 -12.39 -14.23
N ALA A 30 -18.57 -12.52 -15.52
CA ALA A 30 -19.20 -13.51 -16.37
C ALA A 30 -18.71 -14.91 -15.96
N ALA A 31 -19.63 -15.75 -15.47
CA ALA A 31 -19.38 -17.15 -15.18
C ALA A 31 -19.38 -17.97 -16.48
N SER A 32 -18.34 -18.77 -16.69
CA SER A 32 -18.41 -19.99 -17.50
C SER A 32 -17.77 -21.14 -16.72
N GLY A 33 -18.51 -22.24 -16.61
CA GLY A 33 -18.21 -23.36 -15.74
C GLY A 33 -17.29 -24.42 -16.37
N GLY A 34 -16.89 -25.37 -15.52
CA GLY A 34 -16.20 -26.60 -15.90
C GLY A 34 -15.75 -27.35 -14.65
N GLY A 35 -16.45 -28.44 -14.31
CA GLY A 35 -16.16 -29.28 -13.15
C GLY A 35 -15.01 -30.25 -13.35
N GLY A 36 -14.58 -30.86 -12.23
CA GLY A 36 -13.64 -31.98 -12.21
C GLY A 36 -13.19 -32.31 -10.78
N ASP A 37 -13.82 -33.33 -10.19
CA ASP A 37 -13.37 -33.98 -8.95
C ASP A 37 -12.00 -34.65 -9.14
N GLY A 38 -11.17 -34.59 -8.10
CA GLY A 38 -9.88 -35.27 -8.07
C GLY A 38 -9.25 -35.26 -6.68
N THR A 39 -9.58 -36.27 -5.88
CA THR A 39 -8.92 -36.59 -4.60
C THR A 39 -7.47 -36.99 -4.82
N GLY A 40 -6.54 -36.37 -4.10
CA GLY A 40 -5.14 -36.79 -4.06
C GLY A 40 -4.38 -36.02 -2.98
N GLY A 41 -4.31 -36.60 -1.78
CA GLY A 41 -3.44 -36.09 -0.72
C GLY A 41 -1.98 -36.38 -1.02
N VAL A 42 -1.11 -35.39 -0.82
CA VAL A 42 0.31 -35.62 -0.51
C VAL A 42 0.81 -34.51 0.41
N SER A 43 1.31 -34.97 1.56
CA SER A 43 2.28 -34.43 2.51
C SER A 43 2.76 -32.98 2.37
N ALA A 44 2.67 -32.25 3.49
CA ALA A 44 3.49 -31.08 3.77
C ALA A 44 4.98 -31.45 3.91
N PRO A 45 5.90 -30.60 3.42
CA PRO A 45 7.14 -30.28 4.12
C PRO A 45 6.92 -28.92 4.80
N GLY A 46 7.25 -28.73 6.07
CA GLY A 46 8.54 -29.03 6.67
C GLY A 46 9.20 -27.68 6.95
N GLY A 47 9.36 -27.34 8.23
CA GLY A 47 9.94 -26.07 8.67
C GLY A 47 11.29 -25.81 8.02
N GLY A 48 11.37 -24.69 7.28
CA GLY A 48 12.61 -24.13 6.76
C GLY A 48 13.18 -23.17 7.80
N GLY A 49 14.37 -23.49 8.29
CA GLY A 49 15.04 -22.76 9.36
C GLY A 49 15.36 -21.31 9.04
N ALA A 50 15.52 -20.54 10.11
CA ALA A 50 16.06 -19.20 10.13
C ALA A 50 17.44 -19.15 9.46
N GLY A 51 17.47 -18.78 8.18
CA GLY A 51 18.66 -18.25 7.55
C GLY A 51 18.85 -16.82 8.03
N GLY A 52 19.93 -16.54 8.76
CA GLY A 52 20.35 -15.20 9.16
C GLY A 52 20.85 -14.36 7.98
N GLY A 53 20.08 -14.29 6.89
CA GLY A 53 20.30 -13.36 5.80
C GLY A 53 19.70 -11.99 6.14
N GLU A 54 20.30 -10.94 5.60
CA GLU A 54 19.72 -9.60 5.67
C GLU A 54 18.36 -9.59 4.97
N LEU A 55 17.33 -9.07 5.65
CA LEU A 55 15.99 -8.96 5.08
C LEU A 55 15.99 -7.98 3.90
N PRO A 56 15.19 -8.23 2.85
CA PRO A 56 15.13 -7.32 1.71
C PRO A 56 14.57 -5.97 2.13
N THR A 57 15.23 -4.88 1.73
CA THR A 57 14.76 -3.51 2.02
C THR A 57 14.14 -2.83 0.79
N THR A 58 14.10 -3.49 -0.36
CA THR A 58 13.50 -2.94 -1.59
C THR A 58 12.33 -3.81 -2.05
N PHE A 59 11.19 -3.18 -2.28
CA PHE A 59 9.92 -3.81 -2.66
C PHE A 59 9.28 -3.10 -3.84
N GLY A 60 8.16 -3.62 -4.36
CA GLY A 60 7.34 -2.93 -5.37
C GLY A 60 7.70 -3.24 -6.83
N GLY A 61 8.61 -4.18 -7.09
CA GLY A 61 8.92 -4.67 -8.44
C GLY A 61 9.32 -3.55 -9.39
N ASP A 62 8.56 -3.39 -10.48
CA ASP A 62 8.77 -2.35 -11.51
C ASP A 62 8.60 -0.92 -10.98
N ARG A 63 8.02 -0.75 -9.78
CA ARG A 63 7.91 0.52 -9.05
C ARG A 63 8.62 0.37 -7.70
N PRO A 64 9.96 0.36 -7.69
CA PRO A 64 10.73 0.04 -6.51
C PRO A 64 10.56 1.12 -5.43
N VAL A 65 10.47 0.69 -4.19
CA VAL A 65 10.48 1.54 -2.99
C VAL A 65 11.37 0.92 -1.94
N THR A 66 12.15 1.76 -1.27
CA THR A 66 12.95 1.36 -0.12
C THR A 66 12.09 1.43 1.15
N LEU A 67 12.04 0.32 1.88
CA LEU A 67 11.46 0.24 3.21
C LEU A 67 12.45 0.79 4.23
N ALA A 68 12.04 1.82 4.96
CA ALA A 68 12.75 2.26 6.14
C ALA A 68 12.32 1.38 7.33
N VAL A 69 13.30 0.73 7.94
CA VAL A 69 13.15 -0.21 9.05
C VAL A 69 13.69 0.46 10.32
N PRO A 70 13.00 0.36 11.47
CA PRO A 70 13.52 0.91 12.71
C PRO A 70 14.76 0.12 13.19
N ASP A 71 15.74 0.80 13.79
CA ASP A 71 17.00 0.19 14.24
C ASP A 71 16.79 -0.93 15.29
N ASP A 72 15.68 -0.86 16.02
CA ASP A 72 15.26 -1.81 17.06
C ASP A 72 14.16 -2.78 16.59
N TYR A 73 14.03 -3.00 15.28
CA TYR A 73 13.05 -3.93 14.72
C TYR A 73 13.20 -5.34 15.33
N ASP A 74 12.11 -5.84 15.93
CA ASP A 74 11.99 -7.18 16.49
C ASP A 74 10.91 -7.97 15.73
N PRO A 75 11.26 -9.05 14.99
CA PRO A 75 10.26 -9.86 14.28
C PRO A 75 9.25 -10.55 15.21
N ALA A 76 9.53 -10.65 16.52
CA ALA A 76 8.58 -11.17 17.51
C ALA A 76 7.50 -10.15 17.92
N VAL A 77 7.68 -8.86 17.59
CA VAL A 77 6.74 -7.78 17.90
C VAL A 77 6.18 -7.21 16.61
N PRO A 78 4.92 -7.52 16.23
CA PRO A 78 4.32 -6.97 15.02
C PRO A 78 4.38 -5.44 15.00
N ALA A 79 4.99 -4.86 13.96
CA ALA A 79 5.21 -3.44 13.80
C ALA A 79 4.08 -2.77 13.00
N PRO A 80 3.75 -1.49 13.26
CA PRO A 80 2.87 -0.75 12.37
C PRO A 80 3.58 -0.47 11.04
N LEU A 81 2.82 -0.46 9.94
CA LEU A 81 3.32 -0.09 8.61
C LEU A 81 2.64 1.20 8.15
N VAL A 82 3.44 2.21 7.79
CA VAL A 82 2.94 3.48 7.25
C VAL A 82 3.42 3.66 5.81
N ILE A 83 2.47 3.84 4.90
CA ILE A 83 2.72 4.13 3.49
C ILE A 83 2.36 5.59 3.21
N LEU A 84 3.34 6.40 2.81
CA LEU A 84 3.16 7.80 2.44
C LEU A 84 2.96 7.97 0.93
N LEU A 85 1.83 8.54 0.55
CA LEU A 85 1.42 8.75 -0.84
C LEU A 85 1.56 10.22 -1.24
N HIS A 86 2.38 10.49 -2.24
CA HIS A 86 2.66 11.85 -2.72
C HIS A 86 1.47 12.49 -3.47
N GLY A 87 1.44 13.83 -3.50
CA GLY A 87 0.52 14.59 -4.35
C GLY A 87 0.88 14.54 -5.83
N TYR A 88 -0.05 14.93 -6.69
CA TYR A 88 0.15 14.93 -8.15
C TYR A 88 1.40 15.74 -8.55
N GLY A 89 2.25 15.15 -9.39
CA GLY A 89 3.50 15.74 -9.88
C GLY A 89 4.69 15.68 -8.91
N ALA A 90 4.50 15.23 -7.67
CA ALA A 90 5.57 15.03 -6.68
C ALA A 90 6.17 13.61 -6.76
N SER A 91 7.02 13.24 -5.80
CA SER A 91 7.50 11.88 -5.57
C SER A 91 7.34 11.50 -4.11
N GLY A 92 7.39 10.20 -3.78
CA GLY A 92 7.35 9.71 -2.41
C GLY A 92 8.47 10.30 -1.56
N ALA A 93 9.69 10.37 -2.10
CA ALA A 93 10.83 10.99 -1.45
C ALA A 93 10.60 12.49 -1.18
N ALA A 94 10.13 13.26 -2.16
CA ALA A 94 9.84 14.68 -1.98
C ALA A 94 8.71 14.92 -0.98
N GLN A 95 7.67 14.07 -0.99
CA GLN A 95 6.58 14.14 -0.01
C GLN A 95 7.09 13.82 1.41
N ASN A 96 7.98 12.85 1.55
CA ASN A 96 8.58 12.53 2.84
C ASN A 96 9.46 13.67 3.37
N VAL A 97 10.25 14.33 2.50
CA VAL A 97 11.00 15.54 2.89
C VAL A 97 10.06 16.64 3.37
N TYR A 98 8.90 16.79 2.72
CA TYR A 98 7.91 17.80 3.11
C TYR A 98 7.21 17.50 4.44
N PHE A 99 6.91 16.23 4.74
CA PHE A 99 6.21 15.83 5.97
C PHE A 99 7.13 15.45 7.13
N GLY A 100 8.37 15.00 6.85
CA GLY A 100 9.28 14.44 7.84
C GLY A 100 8.81 13.10 8.44
N LEU A 101 7.84 12.43 7.82
CA LEU A 101 7.09 11.34 8.46
C LEU A 101 7.93 10.07 8.68
N GLY A 102 8.82 9.74 7.75
CA GLY A 102 9.60 8.51 7.83
C GLY A 102 10.45 8.41 9.09
N ALA A 103 11.11 9.52 9.48
CA ALA A 103 11.93 9.56 10.71
C ALA A 103 11.08 9.39 11.97
N GLU A 104 9.89 10.00 12.01
CA GLU A 104 8.97 9.86 13.15
C GLU A 104 8.38 8.44 13.27
N VAL A 105 8.10 7.80 12.13
CA VAL A 105 7.56 6.44 12.10
C VAL A 105 8.62 5.45 12.59
N THR A 106 9.84 5.50 12.06
CA THR A 106 10.91 4.57 12.47
C THR A 106 11.36 4.83 13.91
N ALA A 107 11.46 6.07 14.36
CA ALA A 107 11.77 6.38 15.77
C ALA A 107 10.74 5.83 16.79
N ARG A 108 9.56 5.41 16.32
CA ARG A 108 8.48 4.83 17.14
C ARG A 108 8.29 3.33 16.90
N GLY A 109 9.28 2.66 16.29
CA GLY A 109 9.25 1.23 16.00
C GLY A 109 8.36 0.86 14.82
N GLY A 110 8.03 1.81 13.94
CA GLY A 110 7.23 1.58 12.74
C GLY A 110 8.04 1.35 11.48
N LEU A 111 7.49 0.56 10.57
CA LEU A 111 7.99 0.40 9.20
C LEU A 111 7.42 1.52 8.33
N PHE A 112 8.23 2.08 7.45
CA PHE A 112 7.83 3.20 6.60
C PHE A 112 8.23 2.99 5.14
N ALA A 113 7.30 3.28 4.21
CA ALA A 113 7.62 3.35 2.79
C ALA A 113 6.91 4.55 2.14
N ALA A 114 7.57 5.15 1.14
CA ALA A 114 7.02 6.25 0.36
C ALA A 114 7.17 5.94 -1.14
N PRO A 115 6.28 5.09 -1.71
CA PRO A 115 6.36 4.69 -3.10
C PRO A 115 6.01 5.83 -4.06
N ASP A 116 6.45 5.69 -5.31
CA ASP A 116 6.09 6.58 -6.41
C ASP A 116 4.86 6.06 -7.18
N GLY A 117 3.97 6.98 -7.53
CA GLY A 117 2.93 6.86 -8.55
C GLY A 117 3.51 6.61 -9.94
N THR A 118 2.69 6.11 -10.87
CA THR A 118 3.08 6.07 -12.29
C THR A 118 3.13 7.47 -12.90
N VAL A 119 3.84 7.63 -14.02
CA VAL A 119 3.93 8.90 -14.75
C VAL A 119 2.83 8.97 -15.81
N ASP A 120 2.12 10.09 -15.88
CA ASP A 120 1.13 10.36 -16.92
C ASP A 120 1.74 10.95 -18.20
N GLN A 121 0.89 11.28 -19.18
CA GLN A 121 1.32 11.84 -20.46
C GLN A 121 1.91 13.27 -20.35
N GLY A 122 1.74 13.93 -19.20
CA GLY A 122 2.31 15.26 -18.91
C GLY A 122 3.59 15.19 -18.07
N ASP A 123 4.24 14.02 -18.00
CA ASP A 123 5.42 13.75 -17.17
C ASP A 123 5.20 14.01 -15.67
N ARG A 124 3.96 13.85 -15.19
CA ARG A 124 3.60 13.99 -13.78
C ARG A 124 3.35 12.64 -13.16
N ARG A 125 4.03 12.34 -12.04
CA ARG A 125 3.67 11.18 -11.22
C ARG A 125 2.29 11.40 -10.62
N PHE A 126 1.44 10.37 -10.67
CA PHE A 126 0.08 10.41 -10.14
C PHE A 126 -0.36 9.04 -9.62
N TRP A 127 -1.48 9.05 -8.91
CA TRP A 127 -2.24 7.89 -8.47
C TRP A 127 -3.60 7.88 -9.16
N ASN A 128 -3.98 6.75 -9.75
CA ASN A 128 -5.34 6.48 -10.20
C ASN A 128 -6.24 6.13 -9.00
N ALA A 129 -6.71 7.16 -8.32
CA ALA A 129 -7.37 7.05 -7.02
C ALA A 129 -8.90 6.98 -7.12
N THR A 130 -9.50 8.00 -7.72
CA THR A 130 -10.96 8.18 -7.78
C THR A 130 -11.29 8.98 -9.03
N ASP A 131 -12.55 8.91 -9.49
CA ASP A 131 -13.03 9.73 -10.61
C ASP A 131 -12.87 11.23 -10.35
N ALA A 132 -12.83 11.64 -9.08
CA ALA A 132 -12.74 13.04 -8.70
C ALA A 132 -11.39 13.69 -9.00
N CYS A 133 -10.28 12.94 -8.95
CA CYS A 133 -8.99 13.56 -9.24
C CYS A 133 -7.92 12.66 -9.83
N CYS A 134 -7.21 13.39 -10.70
CA CYS A 134 -5.80 13.35 -11.02
C CYS A 134 -5.39 12.27 -12.02
N ASN A 135 -6.30 11.35 -12.36
CA ASN A 135 -6.19 10.55 -13.57
C ASN A 135 -6.69 11.35 -14.80
N PHE A 136 -6.04 12.45 -15.12
CA PHE A 136 -6.51 13.40 -16.15
C PHE A 136 -6.47 12.84 -17.58
N TYR A 137 -5.70 11.77 -17.80
CA TYR A 137 -5.51 11.13 -19.11
C TYR A 137 -6.22 9.78 -19.23
N GLY A 138 -7.07 9.41 -18.28
CA GLY A 138 -7.86 8.17 -18.35
C GLY A 138 -7.00 6.89 -18.34
N SER A 139 -5.91 6.89 -17.58
CA SER A 139 -5.07 5.71 -17.37
C SER A 139 -5.87 4.56 -16.76
N THR A 140 -5.54 3.34 -17.17
CA THR A 140 -6.12 2.09 -16.66
C THR A 140 -5.25 1.44 -15.57
N VAL A 141 -4.19 2.12 -15.11
CA VAL A 141 -3.31 1.60 -14.05
C VAL A 141 -4.09 1.30 -12.77
N ASP A 142 -3.86 0.12 -12.18
CA ASP A 142 -4.45 -0.26 -10.90
C ASP A 142 -3.46 0.00 -9.76
N ASP A 143 -3.47 1.24 -9.26
CA ASP A 143 -2.66 1.63 -8.10
C ASP A 143 -3.11 0.95 -6.81
N SER A 144 -4.36 0.53 -6.69
CA SER A 144 -4.82 -0.22 -5.53
C SER A 144 -4.20 -1.61 -5.48
N ALA A 145 -4.14 -2.31 -6.62
CA ALA A 145 -3.47 -3.60 -6.71
C ALA A 145 -1.98 -3.47 -6.38
N TYR A 146 -1.30 -2.45 -6.91
CA TYR A 146 0.09 -2.18 -6.57
C TYR A 146 0.30 -1.97 -5.06
N LEU A 147 -0.50 -1.10 -4.43
CA LEU A 147 -0.33 -0.81 -2.99
C LEU A 147 -0.68 -2.00 -2.09
N ARG A 148 -1.69 -2.81 -2.44
CA ARG A 148 -1.98 -4.06 -1.72
C ARG A 148 -0.84 -5.06 -1.87
N GLY A 149 -0.34 -5.24 -3.09
CA GLY A 149 0.81 -6.12 -3.36
C GLY A 149 2.07 -5.67 -2.64
N LEU A 150 2.28 -4.36 -2.52
CA LEU A 150 3.39 -3.79 -1.75
C LEU A 150 3.28 -4.14 -0.25
N VAL A 151 2.09 -3.97 0.34
CA VAL A 151 1.84 -4.33 1.74
C VAL A 151 2.02 -5.83 1.96
N ASP A 152 1.50 -6.67 1.06
CA ASP A 152 1.65 -8.13 1.11
C ASP A 152 3.13 -8.53 1.05
N ALA A 153 3.90 -8.02 0.09
CA ALA A 153 5.31 -8.34 -0.07
C ALA A 153 6.17 -7.92 1.15
N ILE A 154 5.87 -6.76 1.74
CA ILE A 154 6.52 -6.34 2.98
C ILE A 154 6.15 -7.31 4.12
N GLY A 155 4.89 -7.68 4.25
CA GLY A 155 4.39 -8.60 5.28
C GLY A 155 4.91 -10.05 5.16
N GLU A 156 5.37 -10.46 3.98
CA GLU A 156 6.05 -11.75 3.78
C GLU A 156 7.46 -11.76 4.36
N SER A 157 8.11 -10.60 4.46
CA SER A 157 9.49 -10.46 4.95
C SER A 157 9.58 -9.89 6.37
N TYR A 158 8.60 -9.06 6.77
CA TYR A 158 8.56 -8.37 8.05
C TYR A 158 7.27 -8.68 8.83
N SER A 159 7.39 -8.72 10.16
CA SER A 159 6.29 -8.89 11.10
C SER A 159 5.48 -7.59 11.16
N VAL A 160 4.49 -7.47 10.28
CA VAL A 160 3.57 -6.34 10.21
C VAL A 160 2.31 -6.65 11.02
N ASP A 161 1.86 -5.71 11.84
CA ASP A 161 0.55 -5.79 12.50
C ASP A 161 -0.57 -5.50 11.48
N PRO A 162 -1.44 -6.47 11.13
CA PRO A 162 -2.47 -6.28 10.12
C PRO A 162 -3.57 -5.30 10.51
N LYS A 163 -3.62 -4.87 11.77
CA LYS A 163 -4.54 -3.83 12.25
C LYS A 163 -3.93 -2.43 12.23
N ARG A 164 -2.64 -2.30 11.92
CA ARG A 164 -1.89 -1.04 11.92
C ARG A 164 -1.15 -0.82 10.61
N VAL A 165 -1.84 -1.04 9.50
CA VAL A 165 -1.42 -0.59 8.17
C VAL A 165 -2.13 0.72 7.87
N HIS A 166 -1.34 1.78 7.67
CA HIS A 166 -1.85 3.13 7.49
C HIS A 166 -1.39 3.69 6.15
N PHE A 167 -2.34 4.25 5.40
CA PHE A 167 -2.05 5.11 4.25
C PHE A 167 -2.22 6.56 4.66
N VAL A 168 -1.18 7.35 4.43
CA VAL A 168 -1.17 8.81 4.65
C VAL A 168 -0.85 9.46 3.32
N GLY A 169 -1.57 10.51 2.94
CA GLY A 169 -1.29 11.15 1.67
C GLY A 169 -1.75 12.59 1.56
N HIS A 170 -1.17 13.29 0.59
CA HIS A 170 -1.44 14.70 0.32
C HIS A 170 -2.09 14.87 -1.06
N SER A 171 -3.17 15.66 -1.17
CA SER A 171 -3.86 15.94 -2.44
C SER A 171 -4.23 14.64 -3.19
N ASN A 172 -3.66 14.36 -4.38
CA ASN A 172 -3.83 13.08 -5.09
C ASN A 172 -3.54 11.85 -4.22
N GLY A 173 -2.47 11.87 -3.42
CA GLY A 173 -2.17 10.80 -2.47
C GLY A 173 -3.20 10.72 -1.34
N GLY A 174 -3.87 11.82 -1.00
CA GLY A 174 -5.01 11.84 -0.08
C GLY A 174 -6.24 11.15 -0.67
N PHE A 175 -6.57 11.42 -1.94
CA PHE A 175 -7.59 10.66 -2.67
C PHE A 175 -7.24 9.17 -2.73
N MET A 176 -5.97 8.83 -2.96
CA MET A 176 -5.53 7.43 -2.99
C MET A 176 -5.60 6.77 -1.61
N SER A 177 -5.23 7.50 -0.54
CA SER A 177 -5.38 7.03 0.84
C SER A 177 -6.84 6.74 1.16
N TYR A 178 -7.76 7.62 0.71
CA TYR A 178 -9.20 7.38 0.84
C TYR A 178 -9.65 6.15 0.04
N ARG A 179 -9.21 5.98 -1.22
CA ARG A 179 -9.50 4.77 -2.02
C ARG A 179 -9.06 3.50 -1.31
N MET A 180 -7.90 3.52 -0.66
CA MET A 180 -7.38 2.37 0.09
C MET A 180 -8.17 2.07 1.38
N ALA A 181 -8.98 3.02 1.87
CA ALA A 181 -9.81 2.85 3.05
C ALA A 181 -11.14 2.11 2.80
N CYS A 182 -11.66 2.18 1.57
CA CYS A 182 -13.07 1.91 1.26
C CYS A 182 -13.47 0.41 1.19
#